data_AF-A0A915MS44-F1
#
_entry.id   AF-A0A915MS44-F1
#
_cell.length_a   1.000
_cell.length_b   1.000
_cell.length_c   1.000
_cell.angle_alpha   90.00
_cell.angle_beta   90.00
_cell.angle_gamma   90.00
#
_symmetry.space_group_name_H-M   'P 1'
#
loop_
_entity.id
_entity.type
_entity.pdbx_description
1 polymer ?
#
loop_
_entity_poly.entity_id
_entity_poly.type
_entity_poly.pdbx_seq_one_letter_code
_entity_poly.pdbx_strand_id
1 'polypeptide(L)'
;MALGDFIRQLLSSDLSCEVDPLRLCNGNVSSSGSSSSGSGSSISSQLEKSRQQLTRQVETAWRRILACQHLFPYPLRLLFSGLRHRLEQAGRAELTDNLLSSSIFLRFLCPAILSPSLFGLVNEYPTGQAARNLTLIAKSLQTLANFTRFGGKEGYMEFMNNFVEREWRNMVN
;
A
#
# COMPACT_ATOMS: atom_id res chain seq x y z
N MET A 1 -9.64 -5.53 -15.16
CA MET A 1 -9.05 -4.32 -14.54
C MET A 1 -7.69 -4.71 -13.97
N ALA A 2 -6.60 -4.01 -14.28
CA ALA A 2 -5.26 -4.45 -13.88
C ALA A 2 -5.09 -4.63 -12.36
N LEU A 3 -5.81 -3.86 -11.54
CA LEU A 3 -5.80 -4.02 -10.08
C LEU A 3 -6.63 -5.23 -9.60
N GLY A 4 -7.70 -5.59 -10.32
CA GLY A 4 -8.57 -6.71 -9.96
C GLY A 4 -7.84 -8.06 -10.00
N ASP A 5 -7.06 -8.32 -11.05
CA ASP A 5 -6.30 -9.57 -11.16
C ASP A 5 -5.22 -9.67 -10.08
N PHE A 6 -4.58 -8.54 -9.75
CA PHE A 6 -3.61 -8.48 -8.66
C PHE A 6 -4.25 -8.81 -7.32
N ILE A 7 -5.40 -8.20 -7.01
CA ILE A 7 -6.11 -8.45 -5.76
C ILE A 7 -6.54 -9.91 -5.70
N ARG A 8 -7.09 -10.48 -6.78
CA ARG A 8 -7.47 -11.90 -6.84
C ARG A 8 -6.28 -12.83 -6.57
N GLN A 9 -5.13 -12.57 -7.19
CA GLN A 9 -3.90 -13.32 -6.96
C GLN A 9 -3.47 -13.24 -5.49
N LEU A 10 -3.50 -12.04 -4.89
CA LEU A 10 -3.16 -11.85 -3.49
C LEU A 10 -4.13 -12.60 -2.56
N LEU A 11 -5.44 -12.59 -2.84
CA LEU A 11 -6.45 -13.29 -2.05
C LEU A 11 -6.32 -14.81 -2.13
N SER A 12 -5.93 -15.34 -3.30
CA SER A 12 -5.70 -16.77 -3.50
C SER A 12 -4.37 -17.29 -2.91
N SER A 13 -3.54 -16.40 -2.39
CA SER A 13 -2.19 -16.73 -1.94
C SER A 13 -2.10 -16.85 -0.41
N ASP A 14 -1.40 -17.87 0.09
CA ASP A 14 -1.06 -18.02 1.52
C ASP A 14 0.08 -17.10 1.98
N LEU A 15 0.29 -15.97 1.29
CA LEU A 15 1.37 -15.04 1.58
C LEU A 15 1.09 -14.28 2.89
N SER A 16 2.09 -14.19 3.76
CA SER A 16 2.06 -13.27 4.91
C SER A 16 2.96 -12.08 4.64
N CYS A 17 2.40 -10.88 4.65
CA CYS A 17 3.14 -9.62 4.60
C CYS A 17 3.19 -8.95 5.97
N GLU A 18 2.98 -9.69 7.07
CA GLU A 18 3.02 -9.10 8.42
C GLU A 18 4.45 -8.70 8.77
N VAL A 19 4.60 -7.42 9.11
CA VAL A 19 5.89 -6.75 9.34
C VAL A 19 5.98 -6.12 10.73
N ASP A 20 4.91 -6.23 11.53
CA ASP A 20 4.90 -5.89 12.95
C ASP A 20 5.48 -7.06 13.78
N PRO A 21 6.65 -6.90 14.41
CA PRO A 21 7.25 -7.94 15.23
C PRO A 21 6.33 -8.42 16.36
N LEU A 22 5.51 -7.54 16.94
CA LEU A 22 4.63 -7.89 18.05
C LEU A 22 3.52 -8.84 17.59
N ARG A 23 3.01 -8.65 16.37
CA ARG A 23 1.99 -9.56 15.80
C ARG A 23 2.56 -10.91 15.41
N LEU A 24 3.79 -10.95 14.89
CA LEU A 24 4.47 -12.21 14.56
C LEU A 24 4.76 -13.03 15.83
N CYS A 25 5.21 -12.39 16.90
CA CYS A 25 5.44 -13.06 18.18
C CYS A 25 4.14 -13.65 18.76
N ASN A 26 3.04 -12.90 18.74
CA ASN A 26 1.77 -13.36 19.30
C ASN A 26 1.11 -14.49 18.48
N GLY A 27 1.28 -14.51 17.16
CA GLY A 27 0.75 -15.58 16.29
C GLY A 27 1.37 -16.95 16.55
N ASN A 28 2.61 -17.00 17.04
CA ASN A 28 3.32 -18.26 17.33
C ASN A 28 2.97 -18.85 18.72
N VAL A 29 2.32 -18.09 19.61
CA VAL A 29 1.96 -18.55 20.96
C VAL A 29 0.76 -19.51 20.95
N SER A 30 -0.03 -19.53 19.87
CA SER A 30 -1.18 -20.42 19.74
C SER A 30 -0.83 -21.88 19.40
N SER A 31 0.43 -22.21 19.13
CA SER A 31 0.82 -23.52 18.59
C SER A 31 1.81 -24.33 19.43
N SER A 32 2.41 -23.81 20.49
CA SER A 32 3.36 -24.62 21.30
C SER A 32 3.60 -24.03 22.69
N GLY A 33 3.03 -24.67 23.71
CA GLY A 33 3.57 -24.56 25.06
C GLY A 33 4.91 -25.27 25.12
N SER A 34 6.01 -24.53 24.97
CA SER A 34 7.36 -24.97 25.34
C SER A 34 8.32 -23.78 25.34
N SER A 35 8.87 -23.51 26.51
CA SER A 35 10.00 -22.62 26.76
C SER A 35 11.15 -22.88 25.78
N SER A 36 11.69 -21.86 25.12
CA SER A 36 13.07 -21.92 24.62
C SER A 36 13.62 -20.55 24.19
N SER A 37 14.69 -20.16 24.86
CA SER A 37 15.48 -18.94 24.68
C SER A 37 16.32 -18.93 23.39
N GLY A 38 15.80 -19.47 22.28
CA GLY A 38 16.45 -19.55 20.96
C GLY A 38 15.66 -18.94 19.79
N SER A 39 14.49 -18.34 20.04
CA SER A 39 13.53 -17.92 19.00
C SER A 39 13.85 -16.60 18.26
N GLY A 40 14.82 -15.81 18.72
CA GLY A 40 15.11 -14.48 18.15
C GLY A 40 15.66 -14.50 16.71
N SER A 41 16.43 -15.53 16.36
CA SER A 41 17.02 -15.68 15.01
C SER A 41 15.94 -16.02 13.96
N SER A 42 15.04 -16.94 14.29
CA SER A 42 13.97 -17.39 13.38
C SER A 42 12.98 -16.27 13.08
N ILE A 43 12.57 -15.48 14.08
CA ILE A 43 11.62 -14.37 13.92
C ILE A 43 12.21 -13.28 13.03
N SER A 44 13.49 -12.93 13.23
CA SER A 44 14.19 -11.93 12.41
C SER A 44 14.25 -12.37 10.94
N SER A 45 14.53 -13.66 10.69
CA SER A 45 14.56 -14.23 9.33
C SER A 45 13.17 -14.23 8.66
N GLN A 46 12.11 -14.47 9.42
CA GLN A 46 10.73 -14.47 8.92
C GLN A 46 10.26 -13.04 8.63
N LEU A 47 10.56 -12.10 9.52
CA LEU A 47 10.26 -10.69 9.35
C LEU A 47 10.92 -10.14 8.08
N GLU A 48 12.19 -10.47 7.83
CA GLU A 48 12.89 -10.04 6.62
C GLU A 48 12.24 -10.60 5.34
N LYS A 49 11.83 -11.88 5.35
CA LYS A 49 11.06 -12.47 4.24
C LYS A 49 9.72 -11.74 4.03
N SER A 50 8.98 -11.47 5.11
CA SER A 50 7.70 -10.75 5.05
C SER A 50 7.87 -9.33 4.52
N ARG A 51 8.95 -8.62 4.91
CA ARG A 51 9.29 -7.29 4.41
C ARG A 51 9.53 -7.32 2.90
N GLN A 52 10.36 -8.26 2.43
CA GLN A 52 10.61 -8.45 1.00
C GLN A 52 9.35 -8.84 0.22
N GLN A 53 8.45 -9.60 0.82
CA GLN A 53 7.14 -9.90 0.23
C GLN A 53 6.29 -8.64 0.14
N LEU A 54 6.15 -7.86 1.21
CA LEU A 54 5.38 -6.61 1.19
C LEU A 54 5.91 -5.65 0.12
N THR A 55 7.22 -5.41 0.08
CA THR A 55 7.83 -4.53 -0.92
C THR A 55 7.49 -4.98 -2.34
N ARG A 56 7.63 -6.27 -2.66
CA ARG A 56 7.29 -6.82 -3.98
C ARG A 56 5.81 -6.65 -4.33
N GLN A 57 4.92 -6.85 -3.36
CA GLN A 57 3.47 -6.68 -3.58
C GLN A 57 3.12 -5.21 -3.81
N VAL A 58 3.70 -4.30 -3.01
CA VAL A 58 3.50 -2.85 -3.17
C VAL A 58 4.03 -2.37 -4.52
N GLU A 59 5.24 -2.78 -4.92
CA GLU A 59 5.80 -2.45 -6.24
C GLU A 59 4.95 -2.98 -7.39
N THR A 60 4.39 -4.19 -7.23
CA THR A 60 3.52 -4.79 -8.25
C THR A 60 2.19 -4.06 -8.36
N ALA A 61 1.58 -3.71 -7.24
CA ALA A 61 0.38 -2.88 -7.20
C ALA A 61 0.66 -1.52 -7.86
N TRP A 62 1.77 -0.88 -7.49
CA TRP A 62 2.18 0.42 -8.01
C TRP A 62 2.39 0.41 -9.52
N ARG A 63 3.15 -0.56 -10.05
CA ARG A 63 3.35 -0.73 -11.49
C ARG A 63 2.03 -0.90 -12.25
N ARG A 64 1.07 -1.64 -11.69
CA ARG A 64 -0.26 -1.82 -12.30
C ARG A 64 -1.10 -0.53 -12.26
N ILE A 65 -0.99 0.28 -11.21
CA ILE A 65 -1.62 1.60 -11.13
C ILE A 65 -1.05 2.51 -12.23
N LEU A 66 0.28 2.60 -12.34
CA LEU A 66 0.94 3.38 -13.39
C LEU A 66 0.57 2.91 -14.80
N ALA A 67 0.50 1.60 -15.03
CA ALA A 67 0.10 1.04 -16.34
C ALA A 67 -1.34 1.42 -16.73
N CYS A 68 -2.22 1.62 -15.74
CA CYS A 68 -3.63 1.95 -15.97
C CYS A 68 -3.96 3.44 -15.79
N GLN A 69 -2.98 4.32 -15.65
CA GLN A 69 -3.21 5.76 -15.51
C GLN A 69 -4.05 6.36 -16.66
N HIS A 70 -3.94 5.77 -17.87
CA HIS A 70 -4.70 6.20 -19.04
C HIS A 70 -6.20 5.89 -18.96
N LEU A 71 -6.60 4.97 -18.08
CA LEU A 71 -8.01 4.63 -17.81
C LEU A 71 -8.67 5.63 -16.85
N PHE A 72 -7.92 6.62 -16.35
CA PHE A 72 -8.47 7.59 -15.42
C PHE A 72 -9.59 8.43 -16.07
N PRO A 73 -10.79 8.53 -15.46
CA PRO A 73 -11.96 9.13 -16.10
C PRO A 73 -11.70 10.54 -16.61
N TYR A 74 -12.03 10.80 -17.88
CA TYR A 74 -11.83 12.10 -18.53
C TYR A 74 -12.43 13.29 -17.76
N PRO A 75 -13.65 13.21 -17.18
CA PRO A 75 -14.19 14.32 -16.39
C PRO A 75 -13.34 14.66 -15.16
N LEU A 76 -12.78 13.65 -14.48
CA LEU A 76 -11.89 13.87 -13.33
C LEU A 76 -10.55 14.47 -13.77
N ARG A 77 -10.02 14.05 -14.93
CA ARG A 77 -8.81 14.66 -15.51
C ARG A 77 -8.99 16.14 -15.77
N LEU A 78 -10.13 16.54 -16.32
CA LEU A 78 -10.44 17.95 -16.57
C LEU A 78 -10.53 18.74 -15.26
N LEU A 79 -11.21 18.20 -14.24
CA LEU A 79 -11.32 18.85 -12.94
C LEU A 79 -9.95 19.05 -12.29
N PHE A 80 -9.10 18.04 -12.30
CA PHE A 80 -7.75 18.13 -11.73
C PHE A 80 -6.83 19.05 -12.52
N SER A 81 -6.92 19.05 -13.85
CA SER A 81 -6.21 20.01 -14.69
C SER A 81 -6.62 21.45 -14.39
N GLY A 82 -7.91 21.71 -14.22
CA GLY A 82 -8.42 23.02 -13.82
C GLY A 82 -7.94 23.45 -12.43
N LEU A 83 -8.00 22.54 -11.45
CA LEU A 83 -7.48 22.80 -10.10
C LEU A 83 -5.99 23.11 -10.11
N ARG A 84 -5.20 22.34 -10.87
CA ARG A 84 -3.76 22.57 -11.04
C ARG A 84 -3.47 23.94 -11.62
N HIS A 85 -4.14 24.30 -12.71
CA HIS A 85 -3.95 25.61 -13.32
C HIS A 85 -4.27 26.76 -12.35
N ARG A 86 -5.33 26.64 -11.55
CA ARG A 86 -5.73 27.65 -10.56
C ARG A 86 -4.74 27.77 -9.41
N LEU A 87 -4.18 26.67 -8.95
CA LEU A 87 -3.19 26.67 -7.86
C LEU A 87 -1.80 27.10 -8.35
N GLU A 88 -1.42 26.77 -9.57
CA GLU A 88 -0.22 27.29 -10.24
C GLU A 88 -0.29 28.82 -10.35
N GLN A 89 -1.42 29.39 -10.78
CA GLN A 89 -1.64 30.85 -10.80
C GLN A 89 -1.53 31.50 -9.41
N ALA A 90 -1.83 30.75 -8.34
CA ALA A 90 -1.72 31.22 -6.96
C ALA A 90 -0.31 30.99 -6.35
N GLY A 91 0.66 30.50 -7.12
CA GLY A 91 2.02 30.20 -6.64
C GLY A 91 2.11 28.97 -5.74
N ARG A 92 1.14 28.05 -5.82
CA ARG A 92 1.01 26.85 -4.95
C ARG A 92 1.07 25.54 -5.74
N ALA A 93 1.93 25.48 -6.76
CA ALA A 93 2.06 24.30 -7.62
C ALA A 93 2.44 23.04 -6.82
N GLU A 94 3.41 23.12 -5.91
CA GLU A 94 3.86 21.95 -5.12
C GLU A 94 2.77 21.36 -4.21
N LEU A 95 1.87 22.21 -3.69
CA LEU A 95 0.73 21.75 -2.90
C LEU A 95 -0.31 21.03 -3.76
N THR A 96 -0.37 21.36 -5.05
CA THR A 96 -1.34 20.78 -5.98
C THR A 96 -1.08 19.29 -6.16
N ASP A 97 0.16 18.92 -6.49
CA ASP A 97 0.47 17.53 -6.82
C ASP A 97 0.22 16.63 -5.61
N ASN A 98 0.62 17.07 -4.41
CA ASN A 98 0.31 16.39 -3.14
C ASN A 98 -1.21 16.29 -2.87
N LEU A 99 -1.97 17.37 -3.04
CA LEU A 99 -3.42 17.37 -2.78
C LEU A 99 -4.18 16.46 -3.75
N LEU A 100 -3.80 16.48 -5.02
CA LEU A 100 -4.41 15.64 -6.05
C LEU A 100 -4.06 14.17 -5.83
N SER A 101 -2.78 13.85 -5.65
CA SER A 101 -2.32 12.48 -5.39
C SER A 101 -2.97 11.91 -4.14
N SER A 102 -2.85 12.61 -3.01
CA SER A 102 -3.39 12.16 -1.73
C SER A 102 -4.89 11.91 -1.81
N SER A 103 -5.64 12.79 -2.48
CA SER A 103 -7.09 12.66 -2.64
C SER A 103 -7.48 11.48 -3.56
N ILE A 104 -6.80 11.28 -4.68
CA ILE A 104 -7.06 10.14 -5.59
C ILE A 104 -6.83 8.82 -4.87
N PHE A 105 -5.70 8.72 -4.17
CA PHE A 105 -5.38 7.50 -3.42
C PHE A 105 -6.36 7.28 -2.27
N LEU A 106 -6.61 8.30 -1.46
CA LEU A 106 -7.45 8.18 -0.27
C LEU A 106 -8.92 7.90 -0.60
N ARG A 107 -9.46 8.50 -1.67
CA ARG A 107 -10.89 8.42 -2.01
C ARG A 107 -11.23 7.38 -3.06
N PHE A 108 -10.28 6.96 -3.90
CA PHE A 108 -10.55 6.01 -4.99
C PHE A 108 -9.70 4.75 -4.89
N LEU A 109 -8.36 4.86 -4.92
CA LEU A 109 -7.50 3.68 -5.04
C LEU A 109 -7.42 2.87 -3.73
N CYS A 110 -7.17 3.49 -2.59
CA CYS A 110 -7.09 2.81 -1.30
C CYS A 110 -8.43 2.16 -0.92
N PRO A 111 -9.61 2.80 -1.08
CA PRO A 111 -10.89 2.13 -0.91
C PRO A 111 -11.07 0.93 -1.84
N ALA A 112 -10.64 1.02 -3.11
CA ALA A 112 -10.70 -0.10 -4.04
C ALA A 112 -9.78 -1.26 -3.67
N ILE A 113 -8.62 -0.98 -3.06
CA ILE A 113 -7.69 -2.00 -2.55
C ILE A 113 -8.22 -2.63 -1.26
N LEU A 114 -8.74 -1.83 -0.33
CA LEU A 114 -9.21 -2.28 0.98
C LEU A 114 -10.57 -2.99 0.93
N SER A 115 -11.43 -2.59 0.00
CA SER A 115 -12.79 -3.12 -0.15
C SER A 115 -13.07 -3.51 -1.60
N PRO A 116 -12.31 -4.45 -2.16
CA PRO A 116 -12.39 -4.80 -3.57
C PRO A 116 -13.77 -5.32 -4.00
N SER A 117 -14.53 -5.90 -3.07
CA SER A 117 -15.90 -6.40 -3.31
C SER A 117 -16.87 -5.26 -3.66
N LEU A 118 -16.72 -4.08 -3.05
CA LEU A 118 -17.55 -2.90 -3.34
C LEU A 118 -17.28 -2.33 -4.73
N PHE A 119 -16.12 -2.61 -5.30
CA PHE A 119 -15.71 -2.18 -6.64
C PHE A 119 -15.92 -3.28 -7.68
N GLY A 120 -16.60 -4.38 -7.33
CA GLY A 120 -16.84 -5.52 -8.22
C GLY A 120 -15.56 -6.26 -8.62
N LEU A 121 -14.46 -6.07 -7.88
CA LEU A 121 -13.17 -6.69 -8.20
C LEU A 121 -13.09 -8.13 -7.72
N VAL A 122 -13.83 -8.51 -6.67
CA VAL A 122 -13.89 -9.86 -6.08
C VAL A 122 -15.30 -10.15 -5.56
N ASN A 123 -15.68 -11.43 -5.49
CA ASN A 123 -17.01 -11.84 -5.04
C ASN A 123 -17.13 -11.95 -3.50
N GLU A 124 -16.02 -12.24 -2.81
CA GLU A 124 -15.99 -12.43 -1.35
C GLU A 124 -15.18 -11.33 -0.66
N TYR A 125 -15.53 -11.02 0.59
CA TYR A 125 -14.79 -10.04 1.38
C TYR A 125 -13.44 -10.61 1.83
N PRO A 126 -12.32 -9.88 1.65
CA PRO A 126 -11.05 -10.31 2.20
C PRO A 126 -11.14 -10.36 3.73
N THR A 127 -10.70 -11.46 4.34
CA THR A 127 -10.66 -11.65 5.80
C THR A 127 -9.27 -12.09 6.26
N GLY A 128 -9.01 -11.97 7.57
CA GLY A 128 -7.77 -12.44 8.19
C GLY A 128 -6.49 -11.87 7.57
N GLN A 129 -5.59 -12.76 7.15
CA GLN A 129 -4.28 -12.41 6.60
C GLN A 129 -4.36 -11.61 5.29
N ALA A 130 -5.31 -11.95 4.41
CA ALA A 130 -5.44 -11.28 3.12
C ALA A 130 -5.87 -9.82 3.27
N ALA A 131 -6.85 -9.55 4.15
CA ALA A 131 -7.27 -8.18 4.50
C ALA A 131 -6.11 -7.36 5.10
N ARG A 132 -5.30 -8.00 5.95
CA ARG A 132 -4.11 -7.37 6.53
C ARG A 132 -3.07 -7.02 5.47
N ASN A 133 -2.78 -7.92 4.53
CA ASN A 133 -1.86 -7.66 3.43
C ASN A 133 -2.34 -6.47 2.58
N LEU A 134 -3.63 -6.45 2.20
CA LEU A 134 -4.23 -5.33 1.46
C LEU A 134 -4.12 -4.01 2.24
N THR A 135 -4.29 -4.05 3.56
CA THR A 135 -4.13 -2.87 4.42
C THR A 135 -2.71 -2.32 4.38
N LEU A 136 -1.71 -3.19 4.51
CA LEU A 136 -0.31 -2.77 4.45
C LEU A 136 0.05 -2.22 3.06
N ILE A 137 -0.45 -2.83 1.99
CA ILE A 137 -0.25 -2.32 0.61
C ILE A 137 -0.90 -0.95 0.45
N ALA A 138 -2.17 -0.81 0.81
CA ALA A 138 -2.90 0.45 0.71
C ALA A 138 -2.23 1.55 1.54
N LYS A 139 -1.70 1.21 2.73
CA LYS A 139 -0.97 2.14 3.59
C LYS A 139 0.34 2.60 2.96
N SER A 140 1.15 1.69 2.41
CA SER A 140 2.38 2.04 1.68
C SER A 140 2.11 2.97 0.49
N LEU A 141 1.06 2.67 -0.28
CA LEU A 141 0.64 3.51 -1.40
C LEU A 141 0.10 4.87 -0.96
N GLN A 142 -0.64 4.93 0.15
CA GLN A 142 -1.11 6.20 0.70
C GLN A 142 0.04 7.07 1.21
N THR A 143 1.04 6.49 1.88
CA THR A 143 2.24 7.20 2.32
C THR A 143 3.02 7.74 1.13
N LEU A 144 3.15 6.95 0.06
CA LEU A 144 3.71 7.40 -1.22
C LEU A 144 2.93 8.59 -1.78
N ALA A 145 1.60 8.49 -1.86
CA ALA A 145 0.74 9.54 -2.41
C ALA A 145 0.72 10.83 -1.57
N ASN A 146 0.98 10.74 -0.26
CA ASN A 146 1.04 11.89 0.64
C ASN A 146 2.41 12.59 0.62
N PHE A 147 3.40 12.06 -0.11
CA PHE A 147 4.79 12.53 -0.07
C PHE A 147 5.39 12.54 1.35
N THR A 148 5.00 11.56 2.17
CA THR A 148 5.50 11.42 3.55
C THR A 148 6.37 10.18 3.71
N ARG A 149 7.07 10.09 4.84
CA ARG A 149 7.85 8.91 5.24
C ARG A 149 7.18 8.24 6.44
N PHE A 150 7.39 6.94 6.57
CA PHE A 150 7.10 6.21 7.79
C PHE A 150 8.06 6.65 8.91
N GLY A 151 7.53 6.74 10.14
CA GLY A 151 8.31 7.04 11.34
C GLY A 151 7.45 7.03 12.60
N GLY A 152 8.08 7.21 13.77
CA GLY A 152 7.40 7.32 15.05
C GLY A 152 6.57 6.08 15.41
N LYS A 153 5.24 6.24 15.50
CA LYS A 153 4.30 5.15 15.85
C LYS A 153 4.27 4.01 14.82
N GLU A 154 4.86 4.20 13.65
CA GLU A 154 4.88 3.24 12.55
C GLU A 154 6.31 2.79 12.20
N GLY A 155 7.23 2.81 13.17
CA GLY A 155 8.64 2.45 12.97
C GLY A 155 8.86 1.09 12.29
N TYR A 156 7.95 0.13 12.47
CA TYR A 156 8.01 -1.17 11.79
C TYR A 156 7.91 -1.09 10.26
N MET A 157 7.39 0.01 9.71
CA MET A 157 7.26 0.28 8.27
C MET A 157 8.46 1.05 7.68
N GLU A 158 9.43 1.50 8.48
CA GLU A 158 10.50 2.40 8.00
C GLU A 158 11.31 1.82 6.84
N PHE A 159 11.43 0.50 6.73
CA PHE A 159 12.08 -0.17 5.60
C PHE A 159 11.44 0.17 4.24
N MET A 160 10.16 0.55 4.21
CA MET A 160 9.46 0.97 2.99
C MET A 160 9.82 2.39 2.54
N ASN A 161 10.51 3.19 3.36
CA ASN A 161 10.90 4.55 2.98
C ASN A 161 11.79 4.58 1.73
N ASN A 162 12.63 3.56 1.53
CA ASN A 162 13.44 3.45 0.32
C ASN A 162 12.57 3.36 -0.95
N PHE A 163 11.49 2.57 -0.90
CA PHE A 163 10.52 2.49 -1.98
C PHE A 163 9.77 3.82 -2.16
N VAL A 164 9.25 4.39 -1.06
CA VAL A 164 8.44 5.61 -1.12
C VAL A 164 9.23 6.78 -1.73
N GLU A 165 10.46 6.99 -1.27
CA GLU A 165 11.31 8.09 -1.74
C GLU A 165 11.71 7.93 -3.21
N ARG A 166 11.97 6.70 -3.64
CA ARG A 166 12.31 6.39 -5.03
C ARG A 166 11.17 6.72 -5.98
N GLU A 167 9.93 6.43 -5.57
CA GLU A 167 8.75 6.55 -6.42
C GLU A 167 8.09 7.93 -6.40
N TRP A 168 8.48 8.87 -5.51
CA TRP A 168 7.91 10.23 -5.48
C TRP A 168 7.95 10.94 -6.83
N ARG A 169 9.00 10.73 -7.63
CA ARG A 169 9.10 11.32 -8.97
C ARG A 169 8.02 10.80 -9.93
N ASN A 170 7.61 9.55 -9.77
CA ASN A 170 6.56 8.92 -10.58
C ASN A 170 5.15 9.32 -10.15
N MET A 171 5.00 10.01 -9.01
CA MET A 171 3.71 10.58 -8.58
C MET A 171 3.41 11.94 -9.22
N VAL A 172 4.44 12.65 -9.69
CA VAL A 172 4.36 14.01 -10.25
C VAL A 172 4.34 14.00 -11.79
N ASN A 173 4.74 12.87 -12.40
CA ASN A 173 4.79 12.67 -13.85
C ASN A 173 3.51 12.01 -14.37
#